data_AF-A0A7V4ARU9-F1
#
_entry.id   AF-A0A7V4ARU9-F1
#
_cell.length_a   1.000
_cell.length_b   1.000
_cell.length_c   1.000
_cell.angle_alpha   90.00
_cell.angle_beta   90.00
_cell.angle_gamma   90.00
#
_symmetry.space_group_name_H-M   'P 1'
#
loop_
_entity.id
_entity.type
_entity.pdbx_description
1 polymer ?
#
loop_
_entity_poly.entity_id
_entity_poly.type
_entity_poly.pdbx_seq_one_letter_code
_entity_poly.pdbx_strand_id
1 'polypeptide(L)'
;MTNRTDPVLSVLNAESPEATQQNRSAPHLFDLTPDEFVPVVEAWGWPRYRAAQVAGWVYGRLVAEPEAMTSLSVADRRHLAGSLRLLTPTRTRESVSADGVRKLLLTWPAG
;
A
#
# COMPACT_ATOMS: atom_id res chain seq x y z
N MET A 1 -39.20 40.67 20.00
CA MET A 1 -38.98 40.59 21.47
C MET A 1 -39.63 39.28 21.89
N THR A 2 -38.93 38.22 22.29
CA THR A 2 -37.68 38.13 23.04
C THR A 2 -36.98 36.83 22.67
N ASN A 3 -35.71 36.99 22.30
CA ASN A 3 -34.75 35.94 22.03
C ASN A 3 -34.46 35.18 23.33
N ARG A 4 -34.61 33.84 23.34
CA ARG A 4 -34.15 33.00 24.45
C ARG A 4 -32.84 32.33 24.03
N THR A 5 -31.77 33.05 24.31
CA THR A 5 -30.43 32.51 24.48
C THR A 5 -30.47 31.42 25.55
N ASP A 6 -29.85 30.28 25.30
CA ASP A 6 -28.81 29.77 26.20
C ASP A 6 -27.90 28.73 25.51
N PRO A 7 -26.63 28.63 25.97
CA PRO A 7 -25.49 28.41 25.10
C PRO A 7 -24.63 27.23 25.59
N VAL A 8 -24.36 26.22 24.77
CA VAL A 8 -23.24 25.34 25.12
C VAL A 8 -22.60 24.69 23.90
N LEU A 9 -21.26 24.73 23.95
CA LEU A 9 -20.28 23.91 23.22
C LEU A 9 -19.81 24.47 21.86
N SER A 10 -19.06 25.57 21.96
CA SER A 10 -17.79 25.66 21.26
C SER A 10 -16.86 24.59 21.86
N VAL A 11 -16.76 23.45 21.19
CA VAL A 11 -15.71 22.45 21.43
C VAL A 11 -15.19 22.03 20.06
N LEU A 12 -14.01 22.60 19.77
CA LEU A 12 -12.92 22.01 19.01
C LEU A 12 -13.20 21.77 17.51
N ASN A 13 -12.58 22.65 16.71
CA ASN A 13 -11.89 22.25 15.49
C ASN A 13 -11.11 20.94 15.75
N ALA A 14 -11.73 19.80 15.48
CA ALA A 14 -11.05 18.56 15.22
C ALA A 14 -10.97 18.44 13.70
N GLU A 15 -9.88 19.02 13.20
CA GLU A 15 -9.14 18.65 11.99
C GLU A 15 -9.93 17.84 10.95
N SER A 16 -10.27 18.50 9.85
CA SER A 16 -10.72 17.88 8.61
C SER A 16 -9.93 16.61 8.29
N PRO A 17 -10.57 15.48 7.95
CA PRO A 17 -9.88 14.24 7.58
C PRO A 17 -9.18 14.30 6.19
N GLU A 18 -8.82 15.48 5.67
CA GLU A 18 -8.22 15.66 4.35
C GLU A 18 -6.70 15.42 4.30
N ALA A 19 -6.11 14.76 5.31
CA ALA A 19 -4.69 14.42 5.33
C ALA A 19 -4.42 12.98 4.86
N THR A 20 -4.86 12.58 3.65
CA THR A 20 -4.36 11.31 3.04
C THR A 20 -4.34 11.29 1.51
N GLN A 21 -4.50 12.41 0.81
CA GLN A 21 -4.57 12.41 -0.67
C GLN A 21 -3.20 12.36 -1.37
N GLN A 22 -2.10 12.11 -0.67
CA GLN A 22 -0.75 12.35 -1.18
C GLN A 22 -0.01 11.07 -1.61
N ASN A 23 -0.59 10.22 -2.47
CA ASN A 23 0.20 9.40 -3.43
C ASN A 23 -0.62 8.67 -4.52
N ARG A 24 -1.72 9.22 -5.06
CA ARG A 24 -2.51 8.49 -6.08
C ARG A 24 -1.86 8.38 -7.47
N SER A 25 -0.70 8.99 -7.71
CA SER A 25 -0.05 9.05 -9.03
C SER A 25 1.01 7.98 -9.27
N ALA A 26 1.59 7.38 -8.23
CA ALA A 26 2.57 6.30 -8.40
C ALA A 26 1.84 4.99 -8.77
N PRO A 27 2.35 4.21 -9.75
CA PRO A 27 1.73 2.94 -10.13
C PRO A 27 1.72 1.96 -8.95
N HIS A 28 0.70 1.11 -8.89
CA HIS A 28 0.65 0.00 -7.95
C HIS A 28 1.31 -1.23 -8.58
N LEU A 29 2.19 -1.95 -7.86
CA LEU A 29 2.87 -3.10 -8.45
C LEU A 29 1.87 -4.18 -8.89
N PHE A 30 0.83 -4.43 -8.10
CA PHE A 30 -0.22 -5.41 -8.45
C PHE A 30 -1.09 -5.03 -9.66
N ASP A 31 -0.98 -3.80 -10.17
CA ASP A 31 -1.63 -3.40 -11.42
C ASP A 31 -0.76 -3.74 -12.65
N LEU A 32 0.47 -4.22 -12.42
CA LEU A 32 1.44 -4.54 -13.46
C LEU A 32 1.72 -6.05 -13.45
N THR A 33 1.62 -6.67 -14.62
CA THR A 33 2.26 -7.97 -14.85
C THR A 33 3.80 -7.83 -14.83
N PRO A 34 4.55 -8.92 -14.63
CA PRO A 34 6.01 -8.88 -14.68
C PRO A 34 6.56 -8.28 -15.97
N ASP A 35 5.91 -8.51 -17.11
CA ASP A 35 6.31 -7.95 -18.41
C ASP A 35 5.98 -6.45 -18.52
N GLU A 36 4.83 -6.02 -18.01
CA GLU A 36 4.48 -4.58 -17.93
C GLU A 36 5.37 -3.81 -16.94
N PHE A 37 5.97 -4.50 -15.98
CA PHE A 37 6.91 -3.89 -15.05
C PHE A 37 8.33 -3.71 -15.62
N VAL A 38 8.68 -4.40 -16.71
CA VAL A 38 9.99 -4.21 -17.39
C VAL A 38 10.25 -2.77 -17.84
N PRO A 39 9.36 -2.12 -18.63
CA PRO A 39 9.62 -0.75 -19.08
C PRO A 39 9.75 0.24 -17.91
N VAL A 40 9.11 -0.04 -16.77
CA VAL A 40 9.23 0.78 -15.55
C VAL A 40 10.64 0.69 -14.97
N VAL A 41 11.19 -0.52 -14.80
CA VAL A 41 12.55 -0.68 -14.28
C VAL A 41 13.61 -0.17 -15.26
N GLU A 42 13.39 -0.32 -16.57
CA GLU A 42 14.28 0.23 -17.59
C GLU A 42 14.29 1.76 -17.58
N ALA A 43 13.15 2.41 -17.35
CA ALA A 43 13.08 3.87 -17.19
C ALA A 43 13.85 4.39 -15.96
N TRP A 44 14.08 3.54 -14.95
CA TRP A 44 14.93 3.84 -13.80
C TRP A 44 16.43 3.58 -14.06
N GLY A 45 16.78 3.11 -15.26
CA GLY A 45 18.13 2.69 -15.61
C GLY A 45 18.52 1.33 -15.03
N TRP A 46 17.55 0.52 -14.59
CA TRP A 46 17.82 -0.82 -14.09
C TRP A 46 17.85 -1.85 -15.20
N PRO A 47 18.59 -2.96 -15.02
CA PRO A 47 18.52 -4.10 -15.93
C PRO A 47 17.11 -4.73 -15.96
N ARG A 48 16.66 -5.16 -17.15
CA ARG A 48 15.37 -5.83 -17.37
C ARG A 48 15.05 -6.95 -16.37
N TYR A 49 16.06 -7.74 -15.96
CA TYR A 49 15.85 -8.86 -15.02
C TYR A 49 15.36 -8.41 -13.62
N ARG A 50 15.49 -7.13 -13.27
CA ARG A 50 15.00 -6.61 -11.98
C ARG A 50 13.49 -6.74 -11.82
N ALA A 51 12.72 -6.65 -12.91
CA ALA A 51 11.28 -6.85 -12.86
C ALA A 51 10.94 -8.28 -12.36
N ALA A 52 11.58 -9.30 -12.93
CA ALA A 52 11.43 -10.69 -12.51
C ALA A 52 11.97 -10.93 -11.08
N GLN A 53 13.03 -10.24 -10.69
CA GLN A 53 13.58 -10.34 -9.33
C GLN A 53 12.59 -9.83 -8.29
N VAL A 54 11.98 -8.65 -8.50
CA VAL A 54 10.94 -8.09 -7.63
C VAL A 54 9.70 -8.99 -7.63
N ALA A 55 9.25 -9.44 -8.80
CA ALA A 55 8.13 -10.39 -8.91
C ALA A 55 8.39 -11.69 -8.14
N GLY A 56 9.62 -12.20 -8.14
CA GLY A 56 10.02 -13.38 -7.37
C GLY A 56 9.96 -13.17 -5.85
N TRP A 57 10.16 -11.95 -5.36
CA TRP A 57 9.92 -11.63 -3.95
C TRP A 57 8.43 -11.55 -3.62
N VAL A 58 7.68 -10.83 -4.45
CA VAL A 58 6.28 -10.54 -4.17
C VAL A 58 5.40 -11.77 -4.37
N TYR A 59 5.52 -12.48 -5.49
CA TYR A 59 4.69 -13.64 -5.80
C TYR A 59 5.32 -14.96 -5.36
N GLY A 60 6.65 -15.06 -5.38
CA GLY A 60 7.35 -16.28 -4.99
C GLY A 60 7.57 -16.42 -3.48
N ARG A 61 7.79 -15.30 -2.78
CA ARG A 61 8.07 -15.28 -1.33
C ARG A 61 6.98 -14.61 -0.49
N LEU A 62 5.97 -14.02 -1.14
CA LEU A 62 4.89 -13.27 -0.47
C LEU A 62 5.41 -12.11 0.39
N VAL A 63 6.50 -11.48 -0.05
CA VAL A 63 7.13 -10.32 0.61
C VAL A 63 6.87 -9.08 -0.23
N ALA A 64 6.07 -8.17 0.30
CA ALA A 64 5.73 -6.90 -0.33
C ALA A 64 6.54 -5.72 0.22
N GLU A 65 7.30 -5.88 1.30
CA GLU A 65 8.17 -4.82 1.82
C GLU A 65 9.47 -4.71 1.01
N PRO A 66 9.75 -3.56 0.34
CA PRO A 66 10.99 -3.37 -0.41
C PRO A 66 12.24 -3.58 0.44
N GLU A 67 12.20 -3.22 1.72
CA GLU A 67 13.33 -3.34 2.65
C GLU A 67 13.77 -4.80 2.89
N ALA A 68 12.83 -5.75 2.79
CA ALA A 68 13.08 -7.16 2.98
C ALA A 68 13.66 -7.86 1.73
N MET A 69 13.68 -7.19 0.57
CA MET A 69 14.21 -7.73 -0.68
C MET A 69 15.75 -7.67 -0.71
N THR A 70 16.41 -8.51 0.07
CA THR A 70 17.87 -8.49 0.30
C THR A 70 18.73 -8.70 -0.96
N SER A 71 18.12 -9.20 -2.05
CA SER A 71 18.80 -9.34 -3.34
C SER A 71 18.90 -8.03 -4.14
N LEU A 72 18.27 -6.95 -3.66
CA LEU A 72 18.39 -5.58 -4.20
C LEU A 72 19.40 -4.79 -3.37
N SER A 73 20.11 -3.83 -3.96
CA SER A 73 21.00 -2.95 -3.21
C SER A 73 20.20 -2.03 -2.26
N VAL A 74 20.85 -1.43 -1.26
CA VAL A 74 20.20 -0.45 -0.36
C VAL A 74 19.59 0.71 -1.16
N ALA A 75 20.30 1.20 -2.18
CA ALA A 75 19.83 2.27 -3.05
C ALA A 75 18.58 1.84 -3.84
N ASP A 76 18.60 0.62 -4.38
CA ASP A 76 17.48 0.10 -5.16
C ASP A 76 16.23 -0.12 -4.30
N ARG A 77 16.39 -0.62 -3.07
CA ARG A 77 15.26 -0.80 -2.13
C ARG A 77 14.60 0.55 -1.80
N ARG A 78 15.41 1.60 -1.59
CA ARG A 78 14.90 2.96 -1.34
C ARG A 78 14.17 3.52 -2.56
N HIS A 79 14.73 3.35 -3.75
CA HIS A 79 14.10 3.81 -4.98
C HIS A 79 12.77 3.10 -5.24
N LEU A 80 12.73 1.77 -5.04
CA LEU A 80 11.52 0.97 -5.17
C LEU A 80 10.42 1.43 -4.20
N ALA A 81 10.77 1.67 -2.93
CA ALA A 81 9.83 2.15 -1.91
C ALA A 81 9.24 3.54 -2.21
N GLY A 82 10.00 4.40 -2.90
CA GLY A 82 9.54 5.74 -3.28
C GLY A 82 8.76 5.81 -4.59
N SER A 83 8.99 4.86 -5.50
CA SER A 83 8.49 4.94 -6.89
C SER A 83 7.32 4.01 -7.19
N LEU A 84 7.07 3.02 -6.34
CA LEU A 84 5.99 2.06 -6.50
C LEU A 84 5.19 1.91 -5.22
N ARG A 85 3.89 1.70 -5.38
CA ARG A 85 3.01 1.34 -4.29
C ARG A 85 2.87 -0.18 -4.19
N LEU A 86 3.10 -0.67 -2.99
CA LEU A 86 2.98 -2.07 -2.59
C LEU A 86 2.00 -2.16 -1.42
N LEU A 87 0.73 -1.84 -1.66
CA LEU A 87 -0.28 -1.92 -0.62
C LEU A 87 -0.66 -3.38 -0.38
N THR A 88 -0.54 -3.80 0.88
CA THR A 88 -1.08 -5.06 1.36
C THR A 88 -2.26 -4.79 2.30
N PRO A 89 -3.31 -5.62 2.28
CA PRO A 89 -4.38 -5.51 3.25
C PRO A 89 -3.91 -5.97 4.63
N THR A 90 -4.47 -5.37 5.67
CA THR A 90 -4.34 -5.87 7.04
C THR A 90 -5.46 -6.88 7.31
N ARG A 91 -5.13 -8.00 7.93
CA ARG A 91 -6.13 -9.00 8.36
C ARG A 91 -6.85 -8.52 9.62
N THR A 92 -8.11 -8.15 9.48
CA THR A 92 -8.97 -7.69 10.58
C THR A 92 -9.58 -8.85 11.37
N ARG A 93 -10.01 -9.90 10.66
CA ARG A 93 -10.61 -11.08 11.29
C ARG A 93 -10.32 -12.32 10.47
N GLU A 94 -10.22 -13.45 11.15
CA GLU A 94 -10.19 -14.77 10.55
C GLU A 94 -11.23 -15.65 11.25
N SER A 95 -11.92 -16.49 10.48
CA SER A 95 -12.74 -17.58 11.01
C SER A 95 -12.46 -18.86 10.26
N VAL A 96 -12.35 -19.97 10.99
CA VAL A 96 -12.14 -21.31 10.43
C VAL A 96 -13.35 -22.16 10.76
N SER A 97 -13.96 -22.79 9.76
CA SER A 97 -15.08 -23.73 9.95
C SER A 97 -14.59 -25.15 10.27
N ALA A 98 -15.51 -26.01 10.71
CA ALA A 98 -15.20 -27.39 11.10
C ALA A 98 -14.63 -28.25 9.96
N ASP A 99 -14.96 -27.92 8.70
CA ASP A 99 -14.44 -28.54 7.48
C ASP A 99 -13.13 -27.88 6.98
N GLY A 100 -12.58 -26.93 7.73
CA GLY A 100 -11.28 -26.30 7.44
C GLY A 100 -11.33 -25.09 6.52
N VAL A 101 -12.50 -24.63 6.07
CA VAL A 101 -12.61 -23.40 5.27
C VAL A 101 -12.18 -22.19 6.10
N ARG A 102 -11.27 -21.38 5.54
CA ARG A 102 -10.79 -20.14 6.14
C ARG A 102 -11.45 -18.94 5.48
N LYS A 103 -12.12 -18.10 6.27
CA LYS A 103 -12.66 -16.81 5.83
C LYS A 103 -11.85 -15.68 6.45
N LEU A 104 -11.36 -14.78 5.60
CA LEU A 104 -10.56 -13.62 6.01
C LEU A 104 -11.38 -12.35 5.78
N LEU A 105 -11.51 -11.54 6.83
CA LEU A 105 -11.90 -10.14 6.69
C LEU A 105 -10.61 -9.32 6.60
N LEU A 106 -10.47 -8.63 5.48
CA LEU A 106 -9.30 -7.84 5.14
C LEU A 106 -9.70 -6.36 5.06
N THR A 107 -8.86 -5.49 5.61
CA THR A 107 -9.00 -4.03 5.50
C THR A 107 -7.87 -3.50 4.66
N TRP A 108 -8.20 -2.71 3.65
CA TRP A 108 -7.21 -2.03 2.83
C TRP A 108 -6.85 -0.68 3.44
N PRO A 109 -5.57 -0.29 3.45
CA PRO A 109 -5.20 1.09 3.70
C PRO A 109 -5.83 2.00 2.64
N ALA A 110 -6.13 3.25 3.00
CA ALA A 110 -6.65 4.22 2.05
C ALA A 110 -5.68 4.35 0.87
N GLY A 111 -6.26 4.25 -0.34
CA GLY A 111 -5.54 4.35 -1.60
C GLY A 111 -5.19 5.78 -1.97
#